data_AF-A0A192TCK0-F1
#
_entry.id   AF-A0A192TCK0-F1
#
_cell.length_a   1.000
_cell.length_b   1.000
_cell.length_c   1.000
_cell.angle_alpha   90.00
_cell.angle_beta   90.00
_cell.angle_gamma   90.00
#
_symmetry.space_group_name_H-M   'P 1'
#
loop_
_entity.id
_entity.type
_entity.pdbx_description
1 polymer ?
#
loop_
_entity_poly.entity_id
_entity_poly.type
_entity_poly.pdbx_seq_one_letter_code
_entity_poly.pdbx_strand_id
1 'polypeptide(L)'
;MSVDETTIFDDFLLKSGLKSASEEAIYKPLTGGVSSDIYRVELPGRLICVKRALAKLKVSADWQAPVSRNVYEWNWISFVAEHFPSAVPKPLAHDAPSGVFAMEFLPSDDYPLWKTNLLHGSVDRKAAAVIGQRIGQIHSVSARTPGLPEKFDSGSNFYALRLEPYLVAAAAKHPFVGDRLAELVERTAATKLALVHGDVSPKNILLGRNGPVFLDAECAWFGDPAFDLAFCLNHLLLKKIVAGKAASELASSFAALTAAYMDQVDWEDRDALEARAASLLPALFLARVDGKSPVEYITEECQREAVRKAAIPLIASPPQKLADVAQAWFP
;
A
#
# COMPACT_ATOMS: atom_id res chain seq x y z
N MET A 1 0.55 25.20 11.12
CA MET A 1 -0.43 24.48 11.97
C MET A 1 -1.38 25.52 12.51
N SER A 2 -2.68 25.27 12.47
CA SER A 2 -3.61 26.02 13.33
C SER A 2 -3.36 25.60 14.78
N VAL A 3 -3.65 26.50 15.73
CA VAL A 3 -3.52 26.22 17.17
C VAL A 3 -4.36 25.01 17.60
N ASP A 4 -5.46 24.72 16.87
CA ASP A 4 -6.38 23.60 17.10
C ASP A 4 -5.84 22.21 16.72
N GLU A 5 -4.81 22.09 15.87
CA GLU A 5 -4.24 20.78 15.51
C GLU A 5 -3.20 20.31 16.52
N THR A 6 -2.48 21.22 17.18
CA THR A 6 -1.53 20.85 18.23
C THR A 6 -2.28 20.41 19.50
N THR A 7 -3.46 20.99 19.77
CA THR A 7 -4.26 20.64 20.96
C THR A 7 -4.77 19.21 20.91
N ILE A 8 -5.23 18.70 19.76
CA ILE A 8 -5.73 17.32 19.68
C ILE A 8 -4.63 16.27 19.87
N PHE A 9 -3.44 16.48 19.31
CA PHE A 9 -2.31 15.56 19.51
C PHE A 9 -1.79 15.64 20.94
N ASP A 10 -1.68 16.84 21.52
CA ASP A 10 -1.19 16.99 22.89
C ASP A 10 -2.14 16.37 23.93
N ASP A 11 -3.44 16.62 23.78
CA ASP A 11 -4.49 16.01 24.61
C ASP A 11 -4.45 14.48 24.51
N PHE A 12 -4.29 13.95 23.30
CA PHE A 12 -4.16 12.51 23.06
C PHE A 12 -2.92 11.93 23.76
N LEU A 13 -1.75 12.57 23.64
CA LEU A 13 -0.53 12.10 24.28
C LEU A 13 -0.61 12.13 25.81
N LEU A 14 -1.28 13.14 26.39
CA LEU A 14 -1.55 13.20 27.82
C LEU A 14 -2.51 12.09 28.28
N LYS A 15 -3.65 11.93 27.60
CA LYS A 15 -4.68 10.92 27.95
C LYS A 15 -4.16 9.49 27.82
N SER A 16 -3.31 9.22 26.81
CA SER A 16 -2.72 7.91 26.59
C SER A 16 -1.53 7.59 27.50
N GLY A 17 -1.05 8.57 28.28
CA GLY A 17 0.14 8.41 29.13
C GLY A 17 1.46 8.38 28.35
N LEU A 18 1.45 8.68 27.05
CA LEU A 18 2.65 8.79 26.23
C LEU A 18 3.44 10.07 26.50
N LYS A 19 2.81 11.07 27.13
CA LYS A 19 3.40 12.33 27.58
C LYS A 19 2.88 12.64 28.99
N SER A 20 3.75 13.10 29.87
CA SER A 20 3.37 13.67 31.18
C SER A 20 3.13 15.18 31.08
N ALA A 21 2.38 15.75 32.03
CA ALA A 21 2.08 17.18 32.05
C ALA A 21 3.33 18.08 32.17
N SER A 22 4.44 17.56 32.68
CA SER A 22 5.72 18.27 32.80
C SER A 22 6.63 18.15 31.56
N GLU A 23 6.33 17.22 30.65
CA GLU A 23 7.13 17.07 29.43
C GLU A 23 6.69 18.07 28.37
N GLU A 24 7.66 18.70 27.70
CA GLU A 24 7.41 19.47 26.49
C GLU A 24 7.54 18.56 25.27
N ALA A 25 6.62 18.73 24.30
CA ALA A 25 6.59 17.97 23.06
C ALA A 25 6.84 18.91 21.87
N ILE A 26 7.81 18.56 21.02
CA ILE A 26 8.07 19.30 19.78
C ILE A 26 7.47 18.53 18.61
N TYR A 27 6.49 19.13 17.94
CA TYR A 27 5.80 18.53 16.80
C TYR A 27 6.41 19.00 15.49
N LYS A 28 6.90 18.07 14.68
CA LYS A 28 7.45 18.34 13.34
C LYS A 28 6.63 17.59 12.28
N PRO A 29 5.94 18.30 11.37
CA PRO A 29 5.13 17.64 10.35
C PRO A 29 6.00 16.77 9.44
N LEU A 30 5.54 15.55 9.17
CA LEU A 30 6.13 14.69 8.16
C LEU A 30 5.47 14.98 6.80
N THR A 31 6.30 15.05 5.76
CA THR A 31 5.87 15.36 4.40
C THR A 31 5.70 14.08 3.57
N GLY A 32 4.97 14.17 2.44
CA GLY A 32 4.83 13.07 1.47
C GLY A 32 3.50 12.30 1.54
N GLY A 33 2.75 12.40 2.63
CA GLY A 33 1.37 11.91 2.73
C GLY A 33 0.35 12.98 2.36
N VAL A 34 -0.74 12.59 1.68
CA VAL A 34 -1.84 13.50 1.31
C VAL A 34 -3.13 13.23 2.07
N SER A 35 -3.27 12.06 2.69
CA SER A 35 -4.51 11.57 3.32
C SER A 35 -4.57 11.78 4.82
N SER A 36 -3.46 12.16 5.46
CA SER A 36 -3.38 12.29 6.91
C SER A 36 -2.50 13.45 7.33
N ASP A 37 -2.76 13.95 8.54
CA ASP A 37 -1.79 14.71 9.30
C ASP A 37 -0.89 13.72 10.04
N ILE A 38 0.42 13.88 9.85
CA ILE A 38 1.43 13.00 10.41
C ILE A 38 2.54 13.87 10.99
N TYR A 39 2.89 13.62 12.25
CA TYR A 39 3.93 14.37 12.95
C TYR A 39 4.94 13.43 13.60
N ARG A 40 6.22 13.77 13.48
CA ARG A 40 7.24 13.32 14.41
C ARG A 40 7.11 14.16 15.67
N VAL A 41 6.94 13.51 16.81
CA VAL A 41 6.88 14.16 18.11
C VAL A 41 8.17 13.84 18.85
N GLU A 42 8.90 14.88 19.22
CA GLU A 42 10.11 14.78 20.03
C GLU A 42 9.74 15.01 21.49
N LEU A 43 9.95 13.99 22.32
CA LEU A 43 9.78 14.00 23.77
C LEU A 43 11.13 13.74 24.43
N PRO A 44 11.29 14.02 25.74
CA PRO A 44 12.52 13.68 26.45
C PRO A 44 12.86 12.19 26.31
N GLY A 45 13.98 11.91 25.65
CA GLY A 45 14.54 10.57 25.45
C GLY A 45 13.80 9.66 24.46
N ARG A 46 12.76 10.13 23.74
CA ARG A 46 12.00 9.31 22.80
C ARG A 46 11.42 10.07 21.62
N LEU A 47 11.33 9.39 20.48
CA LEU A 47 10.68 9.87 19.27
C LEU A 47 9.48 8.99 18.95
N ILE A 48 8.33 9.61 18.71
CA ILE A 48 7.12 8.89 18.31
C ILE A 48 6.51 9.54 17.06
N CYS A 49 5.70 8.79 16.34
CA CYS A 49 4.93 9.26 15.22
C CYS A 49 3.45 9.30 15.62
N VAL A 50 2.78 10.43 15.44
CA VAL A 50 1.32 10.55 15.60
C VAL A 50 0.68 10.77 14.25
N LYS A 51 -0.46 10.12 14.03
CA LYS A 51 -1.20 10.16 12.76
C LYS A 51 -2.69 10.37 12.99
N ARG A 52 -3.31 11.19 12.14
CA ARG A 52 -4.75 11.44 12.09
C ARG A 52 -5.24 11.55 10.65
N ALA A 53 -6.30 10.83 10.30
CA ALA A 53 -6.86 10.85 8.95
C ALA A 53 -7.61 12.16 8.65
N LEU A 54 -7.46 12.68 7.42
CA LEU A 54 -8.16 13.88 6.93
C LEU A 54 -9.44 13.51 6.18
N ALA A 55 -10.52 14.27 6.34
CA ALA A 55 -11.74 14.04 5.55
C ALA A 55 -11.54 14.34 4.04
N LYS A 56 -10.73 15.35 3.74
CA LYS A 56 -10.33 15.74 2.38
C LYS A 56 -8.82 15.57 2.19
N LEU A 57 -8.43 14.88 1.11
CA LEU A 57 -7.02 14.66 0.78
C LEU A 57 -6.37 15.95 0.25
N LYS A 58 -5.09 16.15 0.57
CA LYS A 58 -4.24 17.26 0.11
C LYS A 58 -3.76 17.05 -1.34
N VAL A 59 -4.69 16.88 -2.27
CA VAL A 59 -4.44 16.71 -3.73
C VAL A 59 -5.21 17.75 -4.54
N SER A 60 -4.85 17.93 -5.82
CA SER A 60 -5.48 18.93 -6.70
C SER A 60 -6.92 18.56 -7.11
N ALA A 61 -7.21 17.27 -7.24
CA ALA A 61 -8.57 16.78 -7.47
C ALA A 61 -9.39 16.82 -6.18
N ASP A 62 -10.71 17.01 -6.27
CA ASP A 62 -11.57 16.86 -5.09
C ASP A 62 -11.69 15.37 -4.73
N TRP A 63 -10.93 14.97 -3.72
CA TRP A 63 -10.90 13.59 -3.24
C TRP A 63 -11.22 13.57 -1.74
N GLN A 64 -12.43 13.11 -1.44
CA GLN A 64 -12.91 12.90 -0.07
C GLN A 64 -12.82 11.41 0.28
N ALA A 65 -12.42 11.11 1.51
CA ALA A 65 -12.32 9.75 2.01
C ALA A 65 -12.83 9.65 3.45
N PRO A 66 -13.54 8.57 3.82
CA PRO A 66 -14.03 8.41 5.19
C PRO A 66 -12.88 8.35 6.19
N VAL A 67 -12.97 9.13 7.27
CA VAL A 67 -11.95 9.14 8.34
C VAL A 67 -11.93 7.85 9.15
N SER A 68 -12.97 7.02 9.05
CA SER A 68 -13.04 5.68 9.65
C SER A 68 -11.88 4.78 9.22
N ARG A 69 -11.19 5.08 8.11
CA ARG A 69 -9.95 4.39 7.72
C ARG A 69 -8.85 4.36 8.79
N ASN A 70 -8.84 5.33 9.71
CA ASN A 70 -7.89 5.36 10.83
C ASN A 70 -7.98 4.12 11.73
N VAL A 71 -9.19 3.66 12.07
CA VAL A 71 -9.34 2.48 12.95
C VAL A 71 -8.91 1.20 12.22
N TYR A 72 -9.14 1.09 10.92
CA TYR A 72 -8.72 -0.07 10.15
C TYR A 72 -7.21 -0.12 9.96
N GLU A 73 -6.55 1.03 9.77
CA GLU A 73 -5.09 1.11 9.77
C GLU A 73 -4.51 0.66 11.12
N TRP A 74 -5.06 1.18 12.23
CA TRP A 74 -4.66 0.78 13.57
C TRP A 74 -4.84 -0.74 13.80
N ASN A 75 -6.00 -1.28 13.41
CA ASN A 75 -6.29 -2.70 13.53
C ASN A 75 -5.31 -3.56 12.70
N TRP A 76 -4.97 -3.11 11.49
CA TRP A 76 -4.01 -3.81 10.64
C TRP A 76 -2.60 -3.79 11.26
N ILE A 77 -2.11 -2.63 11.69
CA ILE A 77 -0.80 -2.50 12.37
C ILE A 77 -0.77 -3.36 13.63
N SER A 78 -1.82 -3.33 14.44
CA SER A 78 -1.90 -4.11 15.68
C SER A 78 -1.86 -5.61 15.40
N PHE A 79 -2.61 -6.09 14.40
CA PHE A 79 -2.59 -7.49 13.98
C PHE A 79 -1.20 -7.91 13.48
N VAL A 80 -0.57 -7.11 12.62
CA VAL A 80 0.75 -7.45 12.09
C VAL A 80 1.83 -7.36 13.17
N ALA A 81 1.72 -6.43 14.13
CA ALA A 81 2.66 -6.34 15.24
C ALA A 81 2.62 -7.59 16.16
N GLU A 82 1.45 -8.21 16.32
CA GLU A 82 1.29 -9.43 17.11
C GLU A 82 2.02 -10.64 16.50
N HIS A 83 1.95 -10.79 15.17
CA HIS A 83 2.52 -11.94 14.46
C HIS A 83 3.93 -11.69 13.91
N PHE A 84 4.21 -10.45 13.51
CA PHE A 84 5.39 -10.01 12.78
C PHE A 84 5.86 -8.64 13.30
N PRO A 85 6.34 -8.55 14.55
CA PRO A 85 6.62 -7.28 15.22
C PRO A 85 7.67 -6.40 14.52
N SER A 86 8.55 -6.99 13.70
CA SER A 86 9.54 -6.24 12.91
C SER A 86 9.01 -5.74 11.56
N ALA A 87 7.79 -6.10 11.17
CA ALA A 87 7.21 -5.78 9.87
C ALA A 87 6.34 -4.51 9.88
N VAL A 88 6.13 -3.89 11.04
CA VAL A 88 5.39 -2.64 11.21
C VAL A 88 6.07 -1.79 12.29
N PRO A 89 5.85 -0.45 12.32
CA PRO A 89 6.23 0.35 13.47
C PRO A 89 5.47 -0.15 14.71
N LYS A 90 6.12 -0.17 15.88
CA LYS A 90 5.45 -0.61 17.10
C LYS A 90 4.23 0.28 17.40
N PRO A 91 3.00 -0.27 17.50
CA PRO A 91 1.84 0.50 17.93
C PRO A 91 1.99 0.92 19.40
N LEU A 92 1.65 2.17 19.73
CA LEU A 92 1.83 2.73 21.08
C LEU A 92 0.50 3.06 21.75
N ALA A 93 -0.40 3.77 21.07
CA ALA A 93 -1.74 4.10 21.59
C ALA A 93 -2.70 4.46 20.46
N HIS A 94 -4.00 4.31 20.68
CA HIS A 94 -5.05 4.71 19.76
C HIS A 94 -6.25 5.28 20.51
N ASP A 95 -6.81 6.35 19.96
CA ASP A 95 -8.03 6.99 20.42
C ASP A 95 -9.02 7.07 19.25
N ALA A 96 -9.84 6.03 19.11
CA ALA A 96 -10.80 5.91 18.01
C ALA A 96 -11.78 7.09 17.91
N PRO A 97 -12.33 7.66 19.02
CA PRO A 97 -13.17 8.85 18.97
C PRO A 97 -12.52 10.07 18.31
N SER A 98 -11.23 10.32 18.54
CA SER A 98 -10.51 11.45 17.93
C SER A 98 -9.86 11.10 16.59
N GLY A 99 -9.80 9.81 16.26
CA GLY A 99 -9.18 9.28 15.04
C GLY A 99 -7.67 9.43 15.04
N VAL A 100 -7.04 9.36 16.22
CA VAL A 100 -5.61 9.56 16.40
C VAL A 100 -4.97 8.27 16.90
N PHE A 101 -3.84 7.87 16.31
CA PHE A 101 -2.96 6.87 16.92
C PHE A 101 -1.51 7.35 16.97
N ALA A 102 -0.75 6.75 17.89
CA ALA A 102 0.69 6.86 17.98
C ALA A 102 1.37 5.51 17.70
N MET A 103 2.51 5.58 17.03
CA MET A 103 3.39 4.46 16.77
C MET A 103 4.85 4.89 16.91
N GLU A 104 5.76 3.91 16.92
CA GLU A 104 7.20 4.16 16.84
C GLU A 104 7.57 5.03 15.65
N PHE A 105 8.46 6.00 15.88
CA PHE A 105 9.08 6.75 14.79
C PHE A 105 10.32 5.99 14.29
N LEU A 106 10.39 5.74 12.98
CA LEU A 106 11.48 5.02 12.33
C LEU A 106 12.40 6.00 11.59
N PRO A 107 13.65 6.23 12.06
CA PRO A 107 14.58 7.16 11.41
C PRO A 107 14.99 6.71 10.01
N SER A 108 15.04 7.63 9.06
CA SER A 108 15.34 7.32 7.65
C SER A 108 16.72 6.69 7.41
N ASP A 109 17.69 6.96 8.28
CA ASP A 109 19.06 6.47 8.13
C ASP A 109 19.15 4.95 8.38
N ASP A 110 18.30 4.42 9.26
CA ASP A 110 18.20 2.98 9.53
C ASP A 110 17.09 2.29 8.72
N TYR A 111 16.16 3.07 8.19
CA TYR A 111 14.97 2.60 7.47
C TYR A 111 14.82 3.32 6.12
N PRO A 112 15.72 3.09 5.14
CA PRO A 112 15.64 3.68 3.83
C PRO A 112 14.32 3.32 3.11
N LEU A 113 13.74 4.31 2.44
CA LEU A 113 12.49 4.16 1.71
C LEU A 113 12.71 3.37 0.40
N TRP A 114 11.98 2.28 0.21
CA TRP A 114 12.15 1.42 -0.97
C TRP A 114 11.90 2.16 -2.28
N LYS A 115 10.90 3.06 -2.32
CA LYS A 115 10.64 3.94 -3.47
C LYS A 115 11.88 4.73 -3.88
N THR A 116 12.59 5.35 -2.93
CA THR A 116 13.78 6.16 -3.20
C THR A 116 14.88 5.30 -3.82
N ASN A 117 15.11 4.10 -3.28
CA ASN A 117 16.10 3.17 -3.82
C ASN A 117 15.77 2.79 -5.28
N LEU A 118 14.52 2.40 -5.55
CA LEU A 118 14.11 2.00 -6.89
C LEU A 118 14.18 3.15 -7.90
N LEU A 119 13.81 4.38 -7.50
CA LEU A 119 13.91 5.57 -8.37
C LEU A 119 15.35 5.91 -8.73
N HIS A 120 16.30 5.67 -7.83
CA HIS A 120 17.74 5.84 -8.09
C HIS A 120 18.38 4.65 -8.81
N GLY A 121 17.60 3.63 -9.21
CA GLY A 121 18.11 2.42 -9.86
C GLY A 121 18.83 1.46 -8.92
N SER A 122 18.76 1.66 -7.60
CA SER A 122 19.23 0.71 -6.59
C SER A 122 18.17 -0.36 -6.37
N VAL A 123 18.25 -1.43 -7.16
CA VAL A 123 17.25 -2.51 -7.18
C VAL A 123 17.85 -3.77 -6.56
N ASP A 124 17.42 -4.08 -5.33
CA ASP A 124 17.84 -5.29 -4.63
C ASP A 124 16.79 -6.41 -4.75
N ARG A 125 17.16 -7.45 -5.52
CA ARG A 125 16.36 -8.67 -5.70
C ARG A 125 16.05 -9.38 -4.37
N LYS A 126 16.99 -9.40 -3.42
CA LYS A 126 16.77 -10.04 -2.11
C LYS A 126 15.74 -9.27 -1.31
N ALA A 127 15.81 -7.94 -1.30
CA ALA A 127 14.80 -7.11 -0.66
C ALA A 127 13.40 -7.38 -1.24
N ALA A 128 13.27 -7.47 -2.57
CA ALA A 128 12.00 -7.80 -3.22
C ALA A 128 11.46 -9.19 -2.83
N ALA A 129 12.32 -10.20 -2.72
CA ALA A 129 11.93 -11.53 -2.26
C ALA A 129 11.42 -11.51 -0.81
N VAL A 130 12.12 -10.84 0.10
CA VAL A 130 11.71 -10.75 1.52
C VAL A 130 10.40 -9.97 1.67
N ILE A 131 10.17 -8.96 0.83
CA ILE A 131 8.88 -8.24 0.75
C ILE A 131 7.77 -9.19 0.32
N GLY A 132 7.94 -9.93 -0.78
CA GLY A 132 6.96 -10.91 -1.26
C GLY A 132 6.64 -11.97 -0.21
N GLN A 133 7.67 -12.51 0.43
CA GLN A 133 7.54 -13.47 1.52
C GLN A 133 6.72 -12.88 2.68
N ARG A 134 7.03 -11.66 3.15
CA ARG A 134 6.33 -11.08 4.30
C ARG A 134 4.86 -10.79 4.01
N ILE A 135 4.53 -10.29 2.82
CA ILE A 135 3.14 -10.10 2.39
C ILE A 135 2.40 -11.45 2.39
N GLY A 136 3.00 -12.48 1.78
CA GLY A 136 2.42 -13.82 1.73
C GLY A 136 2.18 -14.42 3.13
N GLN A 137 3.11 -14.21 4.06
CA GLN A 137 2.96 -14.64 5.46
C GLN A 137 1.82 -13.92 6.18
N ILE A 138 1.67 -12.60 5.98
CA ILE A 138 0.56 -11.83 6.56
C ILE A 138 -0.78 -12.34 6.03
N HIS A 139 -0.90 -12.58 4.73
CA HIS A 139 -2.12 -13.14 4.14
C HIS A 139 -2.39 -14.56 4.66
N SER A 140 -1.35 -15.40 4.73
CA SER A 140 -1.46 -16.79 5.17
C SER A 140 -1.93 -16.93 6.63
N VAL A 141 -1.39 -16.10 7.53
CA VAL A 141 -1.84 -16.07 8.92
C VAL A 141 -3.26 -15.51 9.02
N SER A 142 -3.53 -14.37 8.38
CA SER A 142 -4.85 -13.72 8.47
C SER A 142 -6.00 -14.55 7.89
N ALA A 143 -5.77 -15.30 6.80
CA ALA A 143 -6.75 -16.21 6.22
C ALA A 143 -7.18 -17.33 7.20
N ARG A 144 -6.35 -17.65 8.19
CA ARG A 144 -6.60 -18.69 9.19
C ARG A 144 -7.03 -18.14 10.55
N THR A 145 -7.07 -16.82 10.73
CA THR A 145 -7.43 -16.21 12.01
C THR A 145 -8.94 -16.08 12.16
N PRO A 146 -9.58 -16.83 13.07
CA PRO A 146 -11.01 -16.72 13.30
C PRO A 146 -11.38 -15.34 13.86
N GLY A 147 -12.53 -14.80 13.47
CA GLY A 147 -13.01 -13.52 13.99
C GLY A 147 -12.28 -12.28 13.44
N LEU A 148 -11.33 -12.46 12.51
CA LEU A 148 -10.60 -11.35 11.89
C LEU A 148 -11.45 -10.57 10.88
N PRO A 149 -12.25 -11.19 9.98
CA PRO A 149 -13.07 -10.45 9.02
C PRO A 149 -13.97 -9.39 9.65
N GLU A 150 -14.52 -9.68 10.83
CA GLU A 150 -15.43 -8.81 11.59
C GLU A 150 -14.76 -7.53 12.08
N LYS A 151 -13.42 -7.52 12.17
CA LYS A 151 -12.64 -6.32 12.52
C LYS A 151 -12.37 -5.39 11.33
N PHE A 152 -12.76 -5.81 10.13
CA PHE A 152 -12.45 -5.15 8.86
C PHE A 152 -13.67 -5.01 7.94
N ASP A 153 -14.77 -4.47 8.47
CA ASP A 153 -15.89 -3.98 7.65
C ASP A 153 -15.54 -2.65 6.97
N SER A 154 -14.52 -2.67 6.12
CA SER A 154 -13.94 -1.50 5.47
C SER A 154 -14.02 -1.57 3.94
N GLY A 155 -14.90 -2.41 3.40
CA GLY A 155 -15.04 -2.59 1.95
C GLY A 155 -15.40 -1.33 1.19
N SER A 156 -16.22 -0.45 1.79
CA SER A 156 -16.53 0.87 1.23
C SER A 156 -15.31 1.80 1.21
N ASN A 157 -14.46 1.75 2.25
CA ASN A 157 -13.19 2.48 2.29
C ASN A 157 -12.25 1.99 1.19
N PHE A 158 -12.08 0.68 1.07
CA PHE A 158 -11.24 0.09 0.03
C PHE A 158 -11.75 0.46 -1.37
N TYR A 159 -13.06 0.38 -1.61
CA TYR A 159 -13.64 0.79 -2.89
C TYR A 159 -13.32 2.26 -3.20
N ALA A 160 -13.59 3.18 -2.26
CA ALA A 160 -13.39 4.62 -2.44
C ALA A 160 -11.90 5.02 -2.58
N LEU A 161 -10.99 4.26 -1.99
CA LEU A 161 -9.56 4.56 -2.01
C LEU A 161 -8.80 3.83 -3.12
N ARG A 162 -9.27 2.66 -3.57
CA ARG A 162 -8.52 1.78 -4.48
C ARG A 162 -9.29 1.37 -5.72
N LEU A 163 -10.55 0.97 -5.64
CA LEU A 163 -11.27 0.51 -6.85
C LEU A 163 -11.78 1.69 -7.70
N GLU A 164 -12.43 2.67 -7.08
CA GLU A 164 -12.99 3.85 -7.75
C GLU A 164 -11.90 4.70 -8.44
N PRO A 165 -10.88 5.20 -7.72
CA PRO A 165 -9.90 6.09 -8.32
C PRO A 165 -8.95 5.38 -9.30
N TYR A 166 -8.96 4.04 -9.36
CA TYR A 166 -8.11 3.28 -10.27
C TYR A 166 -8.92 2.67 -11.40
N LEU A 167 -9.58 1.54 -11.16
CA LEU A 167 -10.18 0.73 -12.21
C LEU A 167 -11.46 1.39 -12.76
N VAL A 168 -12.33 1.92 -11.91
CA VAL A 168 -13.57 2.60 -12.36
C VAL A 168 -13.23 3.86 -13.15
N ALA A 169 -12.31 4.68 -12.63
CA ALA A 169 -11.84 5.88 -13.32
C ALA A 169 -11.15 5.56 -14.67
N ALA A 170 -10.36 4.49 -14.73
CA ALA A 170 -9.73 4.05 -15.97
C ALA A 170 -10.77 3.51 -16.97
N ALA A 171 -11.78 2.76 -16.51
CA ALA A 171 -12.85 2.23 -17.35
C ALA A 171 -13.61 3.34 -18.08
N ALA A 172 -13.89 4.45 -17.39
CA ALA A 172 -14.55 5.61 -17.98
C ALA A 172 -13.75 6.25 -19.14
N LYS A 173 -12.43 6.10 -19.16
CA LYS A 173 -11.55 6.62 -20.23
C LYS A 173 -11.26 5.61 -21.33
N HIS A 174 -11.49 4.32 -21.07
CA HIS A 174 -11.12 3.22 -21.98
C HIS A 174 -12.32 2.29 -22.25
N PRO A 175 -13.34 2.73 -23.01
CA PRO A 175 -14.56 1.95 -23.24
C PRO A 175 -14.31 0.56 -23.82
N PHE A 176 -13.26 0.39 -24.65
CA PHE A 176 -12.92 -0.90 -25.26
C PHE A 176 -12.57 -2.01 -24.25
N VAL A 177 -12.04 -1.65 -23.07
CA VAL A 177 -11.75 -2.59 -21.98
C VAL A 177 -12.60 -2.31 -20.72
N GLY A 178 -13.63 -1.46 -20.86
CA GLY A 178 -14.43 -0.98 -19.74
C GLY A 178 -15.14 -2.12 -19.00
N ASP A 179 -15.76 -3.05 -19.74
CA ASP A 179 -16.47 -4.19 -19.16
C ASP A 179 -15.52 -5.10 -18.37
N ARG A 180 -14.31 -5.36 -18.90
CA ARG A 180 -13.28 -6.13 -18.19
C ARG A 180 -12.83 -5.45 -16.91
N LEU A 181 -12.67 -4.13 -16.93
CA LEU A 181 -12.32 -3.37 -15.72
C LEU A 181 -13.45 -3.41 -14.69
N ALA A 182 -14.70 -3.36 -15.12
CA ALA A 182 -15.87 -3.51 -14.23
C ALA A 182 -15.93 -4.91 -13.59
N GLU A 183 -15.73 -5.98 -14.37
CA GLU A 183 -15.64 -7.35 -13.86
C GLU A 183 -14.54 -7.50 -12.80
N LEU A 184 -13.38 -6.87 -13.03
CA LEU A 184 -12.27 -6.87 -12.06
C LEU A 184 -12.65 -6.15 -10.76
N VAL A 185 -13.36 -5.02 -10.85
CA VAL A 185 -13.86 -4.28 -9.67
C VAL A 185 -14.81 -5.16 -8.86
N GLU A 186 -15.80 -5.76 -9.52
CA GLU A 186 -16.80 -6.62 -8.86
C GLU A 186 -16.15 -7.84 -8.20
N ARG A 187 -15.31 -8.57 -8.92
CA ARG A 187 -14.63 -9.77 -8.39
C ARG A 187 -13.73 -9.42 -7.21
N THR A 188 -12.95 -8.34 -7.30
CA THR A 188 -12.07 -7.90 -6.21
C THR A 188 -12.90 -7.53 -4.99
N ALA A 189 -14.00 -6.78 -5.17
CA ALA A 189 -14.91 -6.38 -4.10
C ALA A 189 -15.60 -7.56 -3.41
N ALA A 190 -15.98 -8.59 -4.17
CA ALA A 190 -16.71 -9.76 -3.68
C ALA A 190 -15.81 -10.79 -2.97
N THR A 191 -14.53 -10.85 -3.32
CA THR A 191 -13.61 -11.84 -2.75
C THR A 191 -13.20 -11.45 -1.32
N LYS A 192 -13.28 -12.41 -0.38
CA LYS A 192 -13.04 -12.23 1.06
C LYS A 192 -12.21 -13.38 1.62
N LEU A 193 -10.89 -13.33 1.45
CA LEU A 193 -10.01 -14.47 1.74
C LEU A 193 -8.92 -14.18 2.78
N ALA A 194 -8.37 -12.96 2.81
CA ALA A 194 -7.28 -12.60 3.71
C ALA A 194 -7.33 -11.13 4.12
N LEU A 195 -6.57 -10.76 5.16
CA LEU A 195 -6.37 -9.37 5.53
C LEU A 195 -5.38 -8.71 4.57
N VAL A 196 -5.89 -7.81 3.75
CA VAL A 196 -5.17 -7.08 2.70
C VAL A 196 -4.81 -5.69 3.24
N HIS A 197 -3.58 -5.25 3.00
CA HIS A 197 -3.08 -3.90 3.33
C HIS A 197 -3.72 -2.83 2.43
N GLY A 198 -3.88 -3.14 1.14
CA GLY A 198 -4.57 -2.31 0.15
C GLY A 198 -3.73 -1.18 -0.44
N ASP A 199 -2.51 -0.92 0.05
CA ASP A 199 -1.53 0.02 -0.53
C ASP A 199 -0.09 -0.47 -0.40
N VAL A 200 0.19 -1.71 -0.83
CA VAL A 200 1.55 -2.26 -0.80
C VAL A 200 2.38 -1.65 -1.92
N SER A 201 2.70 -0.37 -1.77
CA SER A 201 3.52 0.38 -2.72
C SER A 201 4.89 0.71 -2.13
N PRO A 202 5.93 0.89 -2.96
CA PRO A 202 7.27 1.20 -2.44
C PRO A 202 7.38 2.49 -1.61
N LYS A 203 6.40 3.40 -1.69
CA LYS A 203 6.33 4.60 -0.82
C LYS A 203 5.93 4.27 0.62
N ASN A 204 5.37 3.10 0.84
CA ASN A 204 4.81 2.62 2.10
C ASN A 204 5.65 1.46 2.66
N ILE A 205 6.86 1.25 2.14
CA ILE A 205 7.76 0.17 2.55
C ILE A 205 9.12 0.75 2.86
N LEU A 206 9.53 0.65 4.12
CA LEU A 206 10.89 0.94 4.56
C LEU A 206 11.70 -0.37 4.60
N LEU A 207 13.00 -0.29 4.30
CA LEU A 207 13.90 -1.44 4.33
C LEU A 207 14.77 -1.38 5.59
N GLY A 208 14.31 -2.00 6.67
CA GLY A 208 15.07 -2.09 7.92
C GLY A 208 16.05 -3.27 7.93
N ARG A 209 16.94 -3.29 8.93
CA ARG A 209 17.92 -4.39 9.13
C ARG A 209 17.26 -5.77 9.31
N ASN A 210 16.06 -5.79 9.88
CA ASN A 210 15.29 -7.01 10.17
C ASN A 210 14.27 -7.35 9.07
N GLY A 211 14.33 -6.67 7.92
CA GLY A 211 13.40 -6.85 6.81
C GLY A 211 12.50 -5.63 6.57
N PRO A 212 11.50 -5.79 5.70
CA PRO A 212 10.62 -4.70 5.30
C PRO A 212 9.68 -4.29 6.42
N VAL A 213 9.46 -3.00 6.56
CA VAL A 213 8.45 -2.40 7.43
C VAL A 213 7.36 -1.77 6.57
N PHE A 214 6.13 -2.23 6.73
CA PHE A 214 4.96 -1.74 6.01
C PHE A 214 4.30 -0.60 6.79
N LEU A 215 3.92 0.45 6.07
CA LEU A 215 3.30 1.67 6.59
C LEU A 215 1.98 1.94 5.88
N ASP A 216 1.13 2.76 6.48
CA ASP A 216 0.00 3.39 5.78
C ASP A 216 -1.03 2.39 5.23
N ALA A 217 -1.44 1.46 6.10
CA ALA A 217 -2.48 0.46 5.82
C ALA A 217 -3.90 1.05 5.89
N GLU A 218 -4.10 2.32 5.50
CA GLU A 218 -5.42 2.98 5.58
C GLU A 218 -6.46 2.38 4.63
N CYS A 219 -6.02 1.56 3.67
CA CYS A 219 -6.89 0.81 2.77
C CYS A 219 -7.15 -0.62 3.26
N ALA A 220 -6.76 -0.95 4.50
CA ALA A 220 -6.87 -2.30 5.01
C ALA A 220 -8.31 -2.80 5.01
N TRP A 221 -8.50 -4.02 4.51
CA TRP A 221 -9.79 -4.72 4.47
C TRP A 221 -9.59 -6.23 4.48
N PHE A 222 -10.61 -6.98 4.89
CA PHE A 222 -10.63 -8.41 4.63
C PHE A 222 -11.15 -8.63 3.20
N GLY A 223 -10.31 -9.14 2.30
CA GLY A 223 -10.51 -9.01 0.85
C GLY A 223 -9.73 -9.98 -0.02
N ASP A 224 -9.52 -9.61 -1.29
CA ASP A 224 -8.73 -10.39 -2.25
C ASP A 224 -7.22 -10.18 -2.05
N PRO A 225 -6.46 -11.17 -1.58
CA PRO A 225 -4.99 -11.10 -1.43
C PRO A 225 -4.25 -10.84 -2.74
N ALA A 226 -4.87 -11.17 -3.88
CA ALA A 226 -4.30 -10.90 -5.20
C ALA A 226 -4.06 -9.40 -5.44
N PHE A 227 -4.83 -8.54 -4.78
CA PHE A 227 -4.69 -7.09 -4.94
C PHE A 227 -3.33 -6.59 -4.46
N ASP A 228 -2.90 -6.95 -3.25
CA ASP A 228 -1.62 -6.47 -2.69
C ASP A 228 -0.42 -6.96 -3.50
N LEU A 229 -0.45 -8.22 -3.94
CA LEU A 229 0.58 -8.77 -4.81
C LEU A 229 0.66 -8.00 -6.13
N ALA A 230 -0.48 -7.86 -6.82
CA ALA A 230 -0.55 -7.13 -8.08
C ALA A 230 -0.16 -5.64 -7.91
N PHE A 231 -0.59 -5.00 -6.83
CA PHE A 231 -0.30 -3.59 -6.55
C PHE A 231 1.19 -3.34 -6.29
N CYS A 232 1.85 -4.25 -5.56
CA CYS A 232 3.29 -4.18 -5.33
C CYS A 232 4.08 -4.42 -6.63
N LEU A 233 3.73 -5.46 -7.39
CA LEU A 233 4.37 -5.82 -8.66
C LEU A 233 4.19 -4.73 -9.73
N ASN A 234 3.02 -4.08 -9.78
CA ASN A 234 2.73 -2.93 -10.64
C ASN A 234 3.80 -1.85 -10.53
N HIS A 235 4.24 -1.58 -9.30
CA HIS A 235 5.26 -0.59 -9.09
C HIS A 235 6.61 -1.01 -9.67
N LEU A 236 7.02 -2.28 -9.62
CA LEU A 236 8.24 -2.72 -10.29
C LEU A 236 8.16 -2.54 -11.82
N LEU A 237 7.00 -2.80 -12.43
CA LEU A 237 6.78 -2.51 -13.86
C LEU A 237 6.99 -1.02 -14.15
N LEU A 238 6.31 -0.14 -13.40
CA LEU A 238 6.37 1.32 -13.62
C LEU A 238 7.78 1.90 -13.44
N LYS A 239 8.61 1.33 -12.54
CA LYS A 239 9.97 1.86 -12.33
C LYS A 239 10.89 1.63 -13.52
N LYS A 240 10.58 0.70 -14.43
CA LYS A 240 11.33 0.53 -15.69
C LYS A 240 11.41 1.84 -16.50
N ILE A 241 10.38 2.69 -16.43
CA ILE A 241 10.29 3.94 -17.21
C ILE A 241 11.38 4.93 -16.78
N VAL A 242 11.66 5.02 -15.48
CA VAL A 242 12.60 6.00 -14.91
C VAL A 242 13.96 5.39 -14.58
N ALA A 243 14.01 4.10 -14.25
CA ALA A 243 15.20 3.34 -13.94
C ALA A 243 15.53 2.32 -15.05
N GLY A 244 15.42 2.72 -16.32
CA GLY A 244 15.54 1.81 -17.47
C GLY A 244 16.84 1.01 -17.54
N LYS A 245 17.95 1.54 -16.99
CA LYS A 245 19.23 0.81 -16.88
C LYS A 245 19.15 -0.39 -15.94
N ALA A 246 18.22 -0.40 -15.00
CA ALA A 246 17.99 -1.47 -14.03
C ALA A 246 16.83 -2.40 -14.44
N ALA A 247 16.47 -2.44 -15.73
CA ALA A 247 15.33 -3.23 -16.20
C ALA A 247 15.47 -4.74 -15.92
N SER A 248 16.68 -5.29 -16.05
CA SER A 248 16.97 -6.69 -15.75
C SER A 248 16.81 -6.98 -14.24
N GLU A 249 17.32 -6.10 -13.40
CA GLU A 249 17.22 -6.18 -11.95
C GLU A 249 15.76 -6.07 -11.50
N LEU A 250 14.98 -5.17 -12.11
CA LEU A 250 13.53 -5.03 -11.86
C LEU A 250 12.77 -6.30 -12.26
N ALA A 251 13.06 -6.88 -13.42
CA ALA A 251 12.45 -8.13 -13.88
C ALA A 251 12.80 -9.30 -12.93
N SER A 252 14.08 -9.40 -12.53
CA SER A 252 14.52 -10.43 -11.58
C SER A 252 13.90 -10.24 -10.18
N SER A 253 13.68 -9.00 -9.76
CA SER A 253 13.01 -8.66 -8.49
C SER A 253 11.52 -8.95 -8.54
N PHE A 254 10.87 -8.71 -9.68
CA PHE A 254 9.48 -9.10 -9.92
C PHE A 254 9.30 -10.61 -9.77
N ALA A 255 10.16 -11.39 -10.44
CA ALA A 255 10.12 -12.85 -10.36
C ALA A 255 10.41 -13.35 -8.94
N ALA A 256 11.41 -12.77 -8.25
CA ALA A 256 11.77 -13.15 -6.89
C ALA A 256 10.67 -12.82 -5.86
N LEU A 257 10.03 -11.65 -5.97
CA LEU A 257 8.89 -11.27 -5.15
C LEU A 257 7.72 -12.23 -5.37
N THR A 258 7.38 -12.48 -6.64
CA THR A 258 6.29 -13.39 -7.01
C THR A 258 6.50 -14.79 -6.45
N ALA A 259 7.67 -15.39 -6.69
CA ALA A 259 7.99 -16.72 -6.19
C ALA A 259 7.93 -16.79 -4.65
N ALA A 260 8.57 -15.84 -3.97
CA ALA A 260 8.60 -15.81 -2.50
C ALA A 260 7.22 -15.62 -1.88
N TYR A 261 6.34 -14.85 -2.52
CA TYR A 261 4.94 -14.73 -2.13
C TYR A 261 4.20 -16.05 -2.33
N MET A 262 4.28 -16.64 -3.52
CA MET A 262 3.56 -17.88 -3.88
C MET A 262 3.98 -19.08 -3.02
N ASP A 263 5.22 -19.11 -2.55
CA ASP A 263 5.70 -20.11 -1.60
C ASP A 263 4.94 -20.11 -0.27
N GLN A 264 4.33 -18.98 0.11
CA GLN A 264 3.52 -18.83 1.34
C GLN A 264 2.03 -19.18 1.14
N VAL A 265 1.63 -19.53 -0.08
CA VAL A 265 0.22 -19.79 -0.44
C VAL A 265 -0.07 -21.27 -0.31
N ASP A 266 -0.63 -21.69 0.81
CA ASP A 266 -1.06 -23.06 1.09
C ASP A 266 -2.48 -23.12 1.71
N TRP A 267 -3.19 -22.00 1.66
CA TRP A 267 -4.51 -21.75 2.25
C TRP A 267 -5.60 -21.45 1.22
N GLU A 268 -5.23 -21.25 -0.05
CA GLU A 268 -6.13 -21.24 -1.20
C GLU A 268 -5.42 -21.89 -2.40
N ASP A 269 -6.13 -22.04 -3.51
CA ASP A 269 -5.54 -22.55 -4.75
C ASP A 269 -4.52 -21.55 -5.33
N ARG A 270 -3.27 -22.01 -5.51
CA ARG A 270 -2.16 -21.17 -5.98
C ARG A 270 -2.40 -20.63 -7.38
N ASP A 271 -2.86 -21.47 -8.29
CA ASP A 271 -3.06 -21.08 -9.69
C ASP A 271 -4.21 -20.08 -9.83
N ALA A 272 -5.29 -20.25 -9.05
CA ALA A 272 -6.41 -19.32 -8.98
C ALA A 272 -5.99 -17.96 -8.42
N LEU A 273 -5.20 -17.92 -7.34
CA LEU A 273 -4.66 -16.66 -6.80
C LEU A 273 -3.80 -15.95 -7.84
N GLU A 274 -2.85 -16.68 -8.45
CA GLU A 274 -1.97 -16.11 -9.46
C GLU A 274 -2.76 -15.55 -10.66
N ALA A 275 -3.78 -16.26 -11.14
CA ALA A 275 -4.64 -15.79 -12.22
C ALA A 275 -5.42 -14.52 -11.85
N ARG A 276 -5.90 -14.41 -10.61
CA ARG A 276 -6.52 -13.15 -10.12
C ARG A 276 -5.51 -12.01 -10.10
N ALA A 277 -4.29 -12.25 -9.62
CA ALA A 277 -3.25 -11.22 -9.58
C ALA A 277 -2.78 -10.81 -10.99
N ALA A 278 -2.58 -11.78 -11.88
CA ALA A 278 -2.14 -11.58 -13.26
C ALA A 278 -3.15 -10.80 -14.10
N SER A 279 -4.45 -10.99 -13.85
CA SER A 279 -5.49 -10.21 -14.51
C SER A 279 -5.71 -8.82 -13.89
N LEU A 280 -5.47 -8.65 -12.59
CA LEU A 280 -5.53 -7.33 -11.92
C LEU A 280 -4.35 -6.42 -12.25
N LEU A 281 -3.15 -6.97 -12.38
CA LEU A 281 -1.91 -6.22 -12.54
C LEU A 281 -1.92 -5.26 -13.75
N PRO A 282 -2.30 -5.66 -14.98
CA PRO A 282 -2.41 -4.75 -16.12
C PRO A 282 -3.43 -3.62 -15.90
N ALA A 283 -4.55 -3.89 -15.23
CA ALA A 283 -5.56 -2.90 -14.91
C ALA A 283 -5.04 -1.84 -13.93
N LEU A 284 -4.33 -2.27 -12.89
CA LEU A 284 -3.65 -1.38 -11.95
C LEU A 284 -2.52 -0.58 -12.62
N PHE A 285 -1.83 -1.19 -13.59
CA PHE A 285 -0.79 -0.54 -14.39
C PHE A 285 -1.35 0.59 -15.24
N LEU A 286 -2.44 0.32 -15.98
CA LEU A 286 -3.17 1.33 -16.75
C LEU A 286 -3.71 2.47 -15.86
N ALA A 287 -4.29 2.13 -14.71
CA ALA A 287 -4.83 3.10 -13.77
C ALA A 287 -3.78 4.06 -13.19
N ARG A 288 -2.50 3.69 -13.16
CA ARG A 288 -1.42 4.60 -12.72
C ARG A 288 -1.03 5.65 -13.76
N VAL A 289 -1.59 5.61 -14.96
CA VAL A 289 -1.47 6.71 -15.94
C VAL A 289 -2.83 7.35 -16.26
N ASP A 290 -3.92 6.57 -16.21
CA ASP A 290 -5.25 7.04 -16.62
C ASP A 290 -6.32 6.99 -15.51
N GLY A 291 -5.98 6.62 -14.28
CA GLY A 291 -6.86 6.78 -13.12
C GLY A 291 -6.85 8.20 -12.54
N LYS A 292 -7.41 8.36 -11.34
CA LYS A 292 -7.38 9.60 -10.53
C LYS A 292 -6.10 9.74 -9.69
N SER A 293 -5.30 8.67 -9.59
CA SER A 293 -4.03 8.67 -8.85
C SER A 293 -2.87 8.26 -9.76
N PRO A 294 -2.45 9.13 -10.70
CA PRO A 294 -1.31 8.84 -11.54
C PRO A 294 0.00 8.79 -10.73
N VAL A 295 1.01 8.04 -11.18
CA VAL A 295 2.38 8.15 -10.61
C VAL A 295 3.01 9.49 -10.99
N GLU A 296 3.62 10.15 -10.02
CA GLU A 296 4.13 11.51 -10.16
C GLU A 296 5.37 11.62 -11.05
N TYR A 297 6.08 10.51 -11.28
CA TYR A 297 7.31 10.47 -12.07
C TYR A 297 7.08 10.10 -13.55
N ILE A 298 5.84 9.84 -13.98
CA ILE A 298 5.49 9.68 -15.41
C ILE A 298 4.85 10.98 -15.89
N THR A 299 5.66 11.82 -16.51
CA THR A 299 5.27 13.18 -16.91
C THR A 299 5.02 13.29 -18.41
N GLU A 300 5.68 12.47 -19.22
CA GLU A 300 5.63 12.54 -20.69
C GLU A 300 4.54 11.64 -21.28
N GLU A 301 3.90 12.10 -22.35
CA GLU A 301 2.81 11.35 -22.98
C GLU A 301 3.29 10.06 -23.66
N CYS A 302 4.49 10.06 -24.24
CA CYS A 302 5.09 8.87 -24.83
C CYS A 302 5.28 7.74 -23.79
N GLN A 303 5.54 8.09 -22.53
CA GLN A 303 5.66 7.12 -21.43
C GLN A 303 4.29 6.54 -21.06
N ARG A 304 3.24 7.38 -21.02
CA ARG A 304 1.86 6.92 -20.78
C ARG A 304 1.38 6.01 -21.90
N GLU A 305 1.67 6.36 -23.15
CA GLU A 305 1.36 5.53 -24.32
C GLU A 305 2.06 4.17 -24.28
N ALA A 306 3.31 4.10 -23.79
CA ALA A 306 3.99 2.82 -23.59
C ALA A 306 3.24 1.93 -22.58
N VAL A 307 2.77 2.51 -21.46
CA VAL A 307 1.95 1.79 -20.47
C VAL A 307 0.65 1.30 -21.09
N ARG A 308 -0.08 2.16 -21.83
CA ARG A 308 -1.34 1.79 -22.52
C ARG A 308 -1.14 0.64 -23.50
N LYS A 309 -0.11 0.75 -24.35
CA LYS A 309 0.21 -0.25 -25.38
C LYS A 309 0.51 -1.64 -24.79
N ALA A 310 1.10 -1.70 -23.61
CA ALA A 310 1.34 -2.95 -22.90
C ALA A 310 0.11 -3.44 -22.12
N ALA A 311 -0.58 -2.55 -21.41
CA ALA A 311 -1.67 -2.93 -20.51
C ALA A 311 -2.97 -3.32 -21.24
N ILE A 312 -3.39 -2.55 -22.25
CA ILE A 312 -4.71 -2.73 -22.89
C ILE A 312 -4.88 -4.14 -23.50
N PRO A 313 -3.91 -4.70 -24.25
CA PRO A 313 -4.03 -6.06 -24.77
C PRO A 313 -4.16 -7.11 -23.67
N LEU A 314 -3.42 -6.94 -22.57
CA LEU A 314 -3.46 -7.85 -21.41
C LEU A 314 -4.76 -7.72 -20.61
N ILE A 315 -5.42 -6.57 -20.63
CA ILE A 315 -6.76 -6.42 -20.02
C ILE A 315 -7.83 -7.06 -20.93
N ALA A 316 -7.72 -6.86 -22.24
CA ALA A 316 -8.65 -7.44 -23.21
C ALA A 316 -8.58 -8.97 -23.26
N SER A 317 -7.36 -9.53 -23.12
CA SER A 317 -7.09 -10.97 -23.04
C SER A 317 -6.28 -11.29 -21.78
N PRO A 318 -6.95 -11.47 -20.63
CA PRO A 318 -6.30 -11.63 -19.33
C PRO A 318 -5.36 -12.83 -19.27
N PRO A 319 -4.07 -12.64 -18.93
CA PRO A 319 -3.15 -13.74 -18.70
C PRO A 319 -3.51 -14.50 -17.41
N GLN A 320 -3.04 -15.74 -17.32
CA GLN A 320 -3.22 -16.57 -16.12
C GLN A 320 -1.97 -16.57 -15.22
N LYS A 321 -0.81 -16.16 -15.74
CA LYS A 321 0.47 -16.16 -15.02
C LYS A 321 1.05 -14.76 -14.94
N LEU A 322 1.63 -14.41 -13.79
CA LEU A 322 2.27 -13.11 -13.58
C LEU A 322 3.52 -12.95 -14.47
N ALA A 323 4.17 -14.06 -14.81
CA ALA A 323 5.29 -14.10 -15.75
C ALA A 323 4.92 -13.58 -17.14
N ASP A 324 3.71 -13.85 -17.63
CA ASP A 324 3.26 -13.39 -18.95
C ASP A 324 3.13 -11.86 -18.99
N VAL A 325 2.65 -11.26 -17.90
CA VAL A 325 2.59 -9.79 -17.74
C VAL A 325 3.99 -9.19 -17.71
N ALA A 326 4.91 -9.82 -16.97
CA ALA A 326 6.30 -9.37 -16.90
C ALA A 326 6.99 -9.46 -18.26
N GLN A 327 6.80 -10.55 -19.01
CA GLN A 327 7.39 -10.75 -20.34
C GLN A 327 6.89 -9.72 -21.36
N ALA A 328 5.62 -9.32 -21.29
CA ALA A 328 5.08 -8.28 -22.16
C ALA A 328 5.72 -6.89 -21.90
N TRP A 329 6.35 -6.69 -20.74
CA TRP A 329 6.88 -5.40 -20.33
C TRP A 329 8.41 -5.35 -20.23
N PHE A 330 9.08 -6.41 -19.77
CA PHE A 330 10.53 -6.56 -19.68
C PHE A 330 11.00 -7.47 -20.83
N PRO A 331 11.28 -6.92 -22.03
CA PRO A 331 11.76 -7.71 -23.16
C PRO A 331 13.19 -8.20 -22.95
#